data_AF-A0A7W6NM97-F1
#
_entry.id   AF-A0A7W6NM97-F1
#
_cell.length_a   1.000
_cell.length_b   1.000
_cell.length_c   1.000
_cell.angle_alpha   90.00
_cell.angle_beta   90.00
_cell.angle_gamma   90.00
#
_symmetry.space_group_name_H-M   'P 1'
#
loop_
_entity.id
_entity.type
_entity.pdbx_description
1 polymer ?
#
loop_
_entity_poly.entity_id
_entity_poly.type
_entity_poly.pdbx_seq_one_letter_code
_entity_poly.pdbx_strand_id
1 'polypeptide(L)'
;MTPQEIKPSTILSQFRSKFRAVVQPGRVLDAIQICDLQRQLNMAYEVTKDFEEEFEILSEIPTPARSDAPQQEGAQVLMFRPKPRLHVIASGPGGGDAA
;
A
#
# COMPACT_ATOMS: atom_id res chain seq x y z
N MET A 1 -4.69 25.41 10.99
CA MET A 1 -3.72 24.80 10.07
C MET A 1 -4.49 23.89 9.14
N THR A 2 -4.61 24.23 7.87
CA THR A 2 -5.16 23.32 6.86
C THR A 2 -4.20 22.13 6.75
N PRO A 3 -4.69 20.88 6.66
CA PRO A 3 -3.84 19.75 6.34
C PRO A 3 -3.36 19.96 4.91
N GLN A 4 -2.24 20.66 4.73
CA GLN A 4 -1.50 20.54 3.48
C GLN A 4 -1.09 19.08 3.41
N GLU A 5 -1.49 18.38 2.35
CA GLU A 5 -0.98 17.05 2.02
C GLU A 5 0.54 17.14 2.04
N ILE A 6 1.14 16.61 3.11
CA ILE A 6 2.59 16.61 3.25
C ILE A 6 3.08 15.59 2.22
N LYS A 7 3.56 16.09 1.07
CA LYS A 7 4.18 15.23 0.07
C LYS A 7 5.37 14.49 0.71
N PRO A 8 5.42 13.15 0.67
CA PRO A 8 6.47 12.38 1.33
C PRO A 8 7.88 12.77 0.86
N SER A 9 8.04 13.20 -0.40
CA SER A 9 9.29 13.79 -0.93
C SER A 9 9.83 14.97 -0.10
N THR A 10 8.95 15.75 0.53
CA THR A 10 9.32 16.86 1.41
C THR A 10 10.03 16.35 2.67
N ILE A 11 9.58 15.22 3.21
CA ILE A 11 10.17 14.58 4.40
C ILE A 11 11.56 14.02 4.05
N LEU A 12 11.71 13.39 2.88
CA LEU A 12 13.01 12.91 2.40
C LEU A 12 14.06 14.01 2.24
N SER A 13 13.66 15.20 1.79
CA SER A 13 14.54 16.36 1.70
C SER A 13 15.13 16.74 3.07
N GLN A 14 14.28 16.73 4.11
CA GLN A 14 14.72 16.97 5.49
C GLN A 14 15.64 15.86 6.02
N PHE A 15 15.40 14.60 5.66
CA PHE A 15 16.29 13.50 6.03
C PHE A 15 17.65 13.61 5.35
N ARG A 16 17.71 13.98 4.06
CA ARG A 16 18.97 14.20 3.34
C ARG A 16 19.81 15.32 3.96
N SER A 17 19.19 16.41 4.38
CA SER A 17 19.92 17.52 5.03
C SER A 17 20.51 17.09 6.38
N LYS A 18 19.74 16.36 7.19
CA LYS A 18 20.20 15.79 8.47
C LYS A 18 21.29 14.74 8.26
N PHE A 19 21.15 13.85 7.28
CA PHE A 19 22.15 12.84 6.95
C PHE A 19 23.49 13.49 6.59
N ARG A 20 23.49 14.52 5.73
CA ARG A 20 24.71 15.27 5.40
C ARG A 20 25.36 15.90 6.63
N ALA A 21 24.57 16.42 7.58
CA ALA A 21 25.10 16.99 8.82
C ALA A 21 25.74 15.93 9.75
N VAL A 22 25.23 14.70 9.72
CA VAL A 22 25.74 13.58 10.53
C VAL A 22 27.02 12.99 9.93
N VAL A 23 27.11 12.88 8.60
CA VAL A 23 28.25 12.27 7.87
C VAL A 23 29.38 13.29 7.59
N GLN A 24 29.36 14.47 8.20
CA GLN A 24 30.43 15.46 8.00
C GLN A 24 31.80 14.94 8.43
N PRO A 25 32.88 15.28 7.68
CA PRO A 25 34.24 14.94 8.07
C PRO A 25 34.55 15.47 9.49
N GLY A 26 35.08 14.61 10.36
CA GLY A 26 35.38 14.93 11.75
C GLY A 26 34.43 14.36 12.79
N ARG A 27 33.33 13.71 12.36
CA ARG A 27 32.49 12.87 13.24
C ARG A 27 33.03 11.45 13.31
N VAL A 28 32.99 10.84 14.50
CA VAL A 28 33.39 9.44 14.71
C VAL A 28 32.23 8.54 14.32
N LEU A 29 32.01 8.37 13.01
CA LEU A 29 31.11 7.36 12.48
C LEU A 29 31.95 6.28 11.81
N ASP A 30 31.61 5.04 12.11
CA ASP A 30 32.22 3.90 11.44
C ASP A 30 31.70 3.81 9.99
N ALA A 31 32.55 3.34 9.07
CA ALA A 31 32.21 3.22 7.66
C ALA A 31 30.98 2.32 7.45
N ILE A 32 30.83 1.28 8.27
CA ILE A 32 29.65 0.39 8.26
C ILE A 32 28.37 1.17 8.58
N GLN A 33 28.40 2.04 9.58
CA GLN A 33 27.25 2.84 9.98
C GLN A 33 26.86 3.84 8.90
N ILE A 34 27.84 4.44 8.22
CA ILE A 34 27.59 5.35 7.08
C ILE A 34 26.91 4.59 5.94
N CYS A 35 27.40 3.39 5.60
CA CYS A 35 26.80 2.53 4.58
C CYS A 35 25.35 2.15 4.93
N ASP A 36 25.08 1.78 6.18
CA ASP A 36 23.73 1.43 6.63
C ASP A 36 22.76 2.61 6.57
N LEU A 37 23.19 3.79 7.02
CA LEU A 37 22.38 5.00 6.93
C LEU A 37 22.12 5.40 5.47
N GLN A 38 23.12 5.26 4.59
CA GLN A 38 22.96 5.51 3.16
C GLN A 38 21.96 4.52 2.53
N ARG A 39 22.04 3.23 2.91
CA ARG A 39 21.10 2.19 2.46
C ARG A 39 19.67 2.51 2.87
N GLN A 40 19.45 2.90 4.13
CA GLN A 40 18.13 3.29 4.63
C GLN A 40 17.56 4.49 3.88
N LEU A 41 18.40 5.50 3.59
CA LEU A 41 17.99 6.69 2.84
C LEU A 41 17.62 6.38 1.39
N ASN A 42 18.35 5.48 0.73
CA ASN A 42 18.01 5.02 -0.62
C ASN A 42 16.70 4.22 -0.63
N MET A 43 16.50 3.33 0.33
CA MET A 43 15.26 2.56 0.46
C MET A 43 14.05 3.48 0.69
N ALA A 44 14.18 4.49 1.57
CA ALA A 44 13.13 5.45 1.81
C ALA A 44 12.80 6.29 0.55
N TYR A 45 13.81 6.55 -0.30
CA TYR A 45 13.62 7.21 -1.59
C TYR A 45 12.79 6.37 -2.56
N GLU A 46 13.12 5.10 -2.75
CA GLU A 46 12.36 4.22 -3.64
C GLU A 46 10.90 4.07 -3.17
N VAL A 47 10.66 3.82 -1.88
CA VAL A 47 9.30 3.69 -1.34
C VAL A 47 8.48 4.97 -1.53
N THR A 48 9.10 6.13 -1.35
CA THR A 48 8.42 7.41 -1.56
C THR A 48 8.08 7.64 -3.01
N LYS A 49 8.99 7.27 -3.92
CA LYS A 49 8.78 7.36 -5.35
C LYS A 49 7.61 6.48 -5.77
N ASP A 50 7.59 5.22 -5.35
CA ASP A 50 6.50 4.28 -5.63
C ASP A 50 5.16 4.83 -5.13
N PHE A 51 5.13 5.37 -3.91
CA PHE A 51 3.92 5.95 -3.34
C PHE A 51 3.43 7.19 -4.11
N GLU A 52 4.34 8.09 -4.51
CA GLU A 52 3.97 9.28 -5.27
C GLU A 52 3.49 8.92 -6.68
N GLU A 53 4.11 7.93 -7.34
CA GLU A 53 3.65 7.38 -8.64
C GLU A 53 2.27 6.72 -8.53
N GLU A 54 2.03 5.88 -7.52
CA GLU A 54 0.73 5.27 -7.28
C GLU A 54 -0.36 6.31 -6.96
N PHE A 55 -0.01 7.33 -6.17
CA PHE A 55 -0.94 8.42 -5.83
C PHE A 55 -1.34 9.23 -7.06
N GLU A 56 -0.38 9.54 -7.95
CA GLU A 56 -0.65 10.23 -9.21
C GLU A 56 -1.66 9.44 -10.05
N ILE A 57 -1.43 8.14 -10.24
CA ILE A 57 -2.35 7.25 -10.97
C ILE A 57 -3.76 7.25 -10.34
N LEU A 58 -3.86 7.11 -9.01
CA LEU A 58 -5.15 7.09 -8.32
C LEU A 58 -5.90 8.42 -8.39
N SER A 59 -5.16 9.54 -8.44
CA SER A 59 -5.74 10.87 -8.57
C SER A 59 -6.31 11.15 -9.97
N GLU A 60 -5.80 10.47 -11.00
CA GLU A 60 -6.27 10.57 -12.38
C GLU A 60 -7.51 9.73 -12.68
N ILE A 61 -7.77 8.69 -11.89
CA ILE A 61 -8.96 7.86 -12.05
C ILE A 61 -10.17 8.69 -11.58
N PRO A 62 -11.08 9.08 -12.49
CA PRO A 62 -12.30 9.75 -12.07
C PRO A 62 -13.03 8.81 -11.13
N THR A 63 -13.19 9.24 -9.87
CA THR A 63 -13.98 8.50 -8.90
C THR A 63 -15.34 8.31 -9.57
N PRO A 64 -15.81 7.07 -9.80
CA PRO A 64 -17.09 6.88 -10.44
C PRO A 64 -18.09 7.68 -9.61
N ALA A 65 -18.73 8.67 -10.25
CA ALA A 65 -19.77 9.44 -9.62
C ALA A 65 -20.69 8.41 -8.99
N ARG A 66 -20.86 8.45 -7.66
CA ARG A 66 -21.92 7.67 -7.03
C ARG A 66 -23.16 8.11 -7.78
N SER A 67 -23.69 7.25 -8.66
CA SER A 67 -25.04 7.44 -9.15
C SER A 67 -25.85 7.46 -7.86
N ASP A 68 -26.51 8.59 -7.58
CA ASP A 68 -27.51 8.63 -6.53
C ASP A 68 -28.32 7.34 -6.68
N ALA A 69 -28.21 6.47 -5.68
CA ALA A 69 -28.87 5.17 -5.75
C ALA A 69 -30.34 5.47 -6.08
N PRO A 70 -30.93 4.85 -7.12
CA PRO A 70 -32.32 5.12 -7.44
C PRO A 70 -33.12 4.90 -6.16
N GLN A 71 -33.81 5.94 -5.70
CA GLN A 71 -34.77 5.80 -4.61
C GLN A 71 -35.70 4.66 -5.01
N GLN A 72 -35.66 3.59 -4.21
CA GLN A 72 -36.32 2.33 -4.51
C GLN A 72 -37.83 2.54 -4.69
N GLU A 73 -38.31 2.67 -5.93
CA GLU A 73 -39.64 2.17 -6.29
C GLU A 73 -39.50 0.68 -6.61
N GLY A 74 -39.98 -0.16 -5.69
CA GLY A 74 -40.24 -1.58 -5.90
C GLY A 74 -39.01 -2.41 -6.29
N ALA A 75 -38.27 -2.89 -5.29
CA ALA A 75 -37.22 -3.89 -5.51
C ALA A 75 -37.78 -5.12 -6.24
N GLN A 76 -37.52 -5.22 -7.54
CA GLN A 76 -37.79 -6.43 -8.29
C GLN A 76 -36.74 -7.47 -7.86
N VAL A 77 -37.18 -8.42 -7.04
CA VAL A 77 -36.35 -9.51 -6.53
C VAL A 77 -35.90 -10.36 -7.73
N LEU A 78 -34.67 -10.16 -8.18
CA LEU A 78 -33.99 -11.10 -9.07
C LEU A 78 -33.77 -12.39 -8.28
N MET A 79 -34.56 -13.43 -8.59
CA MET A 79 -34.43 -14.77 -8.01
C MET A 79 -33.09 -15.37 -8.42
N PHE A 80 -32.05 -15.17 -7.61
CA PHE A 80 -30.80 -15.89 -7.78
C PHE A 80 -31.01 -17.36 -7.41
N ARG A 81 -30.61 -18.26 -8.32
CA ARG A 81 -30.60 -19.70 -8.03
C ARG A 81 -29.71 -19.94 -6.80
N PRO A 82 -30.14 -20.78 -5.84
CA PRO A 82 -29.35 -21.06 -4.65
C PRO A 82 -27.97 -21.60 -5.06
N LYS A 83 -26.91 -21.00 -4.53
CA LYS A 83 -25.52 -21.44 -4.79
C LYS A 83 -25.38 -22.93 -4.38
N PRO A 84 -24.70 -23.76 -5.19
CA PRO A 84 -24.45 -25.15 -4.83
C PRO A 84 -23.63 -25.22 -3.54
N ARG A 85 -24.09 -26.02 -2.58
CA ARG A 85 -23.37 -26.26 -1.32
C ARG A 85 -22.29 -27.30 -1.56
N LEU A 86 -21.03 -26.90 -1.43
CA LEU A 86 -19.92 -27.85 -1.38
C LEU A 86 -19.98 -28.59 -0.04
N HIS A 87 -20.15 -29.92 -0.11
CA HIS A 87 -20.02 -30.79 1.06
C HIS A 87 -18.59 -31.31 1.09
N VAL A 88 -17.87 -31.05 2.18
CA VAL A 88 -16.57 -31.67 2.44
C VAL A 88 -16.84 -33.13 2.80
N ILE A 89 -16.46 -34.05 1.93
CA ILE A 89 -16.42 -35.48 2.25
C ILE A 89 -15.20 -35.65 3.15
N ALA A 90 -15.43 -35.69 4.46
CA ALA A 90 -14.39 -36.14 5.38
C ALA A 90 -14.08 -37.59 5.02
N SER A 91 -12.89 -37.82 4.48
CA SER A 91 -12.33 -39.15 4.27
C SER A 91 -12.43 -39.90 5.60
N GLY A 92 -13.25 -40.95 5.65
CA GLY A 92 -13.17 -41.93 6.72
C GLY A 92 -11.75 -42.53 6.77
N PRO A 93 -11.41 -43.30 7.80
CA PRO A 93 -10.03 -43.77 8.07
C PRO A 93 -9.48 -44.80 7.07
N GLY A 94 -9.93 -44.80 5.80
CA GLY A 94 -9.41 -45.65 4.75
C GLY A 94 -9.76 -45.14 3.35
N GLY A 95 -8.85 -44.38 2.73
CA GLY A 95 -8.93 -43.97 1.32
C GLY A 95 -9.15 -42.48 1.15
N GLY A 96 -8.38 -41.75 0.37
CA GLY A 96 -7.25 -42.06 -0.50
C GLY A 96 -6.81 -40.70 -1.04
N ASP A 97 -5.50 -40.53 -1.18
CA ASP A 97 -4.89 -39.31 -1.71
C ASP A 97 -5.46 -38.97 -3.10
N ALA A 98 -5.97 -37.75 -3.26
CA ALA A 98 -6.39 -37.21 -4.54
C ALA A 98 -5.64 -35.91 -4.73
N ALA A 99 -4.49 -36.05 -5.40
CA ALA A 99 -3.71 -34.99 -6.03
C ALA A 99 -4.52 -34.22 -7.08
#